data_AF-A0A1D0C035-F1
#
_entry.id   AF-A0A1D0C035-F1
#
_cell.length_a   1.000
_cell.length_b   1.000
_cell.length_c   1.000
_cell.angle_alpha   90.00
_cell.angle_beta   90.00
_cell.angle_gamma   90.00
#
_symmetry.space_group_name_H-M   'P 1'
#
loop_
_entity.id
_entity.type
_entity.pdbx_description
1 polymer ?
#
loop_
_entity_poly.entity_id
_entity_poly.type
_entity_poly.pdbx_seq_one_letter_code
_entity_poly.pdbx_strand_id
1 'polypeptide(L)' 'MKLILLIAIFSALAVVNLGTPSADQVRYNYTELPNGEYCYTPRRRCTSADQCCRPYDTTAAFHGCGRIWPKDKREKS' A
#
# COMPACT_ATOMS: atom_id res chain seq x y z
N MET A 1 31.73 -9.61 27.19
CA MET A 1 31.79 -8.19 26.77
C MET A 1 31.73 -8.02 25.25
N LYS A 2 32.59 -8.69 24.47
CA LYS A 2 32.62 -8.61 22.99
C LYS A 2 31.30 -8.99 22.28
N LEU A 3 30.63 -10.05 22.75
CA LEU A 3 29.38 -10.54 22.15
C LEU A 3 28.19 -9.59 22.36
N ILE A 4 28.08 -8.99 23.55
CA ILE A 4 27.01 -8.06 23.90
C ILE A 4 27.13 -6.78 23.06
N LEU A 5 28.37 -6.31 22.85
CA LEU A 5 28.65 -5.16 22.00
C LEU A 5 28.27 -5.43 20.54
N LEU A 6 28.58 -6.63 20.03
CA LEU A 6 28.20 -7.04 18.67
C LEU A 6 26.68 -7.13 18.50
N ILE A 7 25.96 -7.73 19.47
CA ILE A 7 24.50 -7.79 19.44
C ILE A 7 23.89 -6.37 19.44
N ALA A 8 24.42 -5.47 20.28
CA ALA A 8 23.96 -4.08 20.33
C ALA A 8 24.17 -3.37 18.98
N ILE A 9 25.34 -3.54 18.36
CA ILE A 9 25.65 -2.97 17.04
C ILE A 9 24.73 -3.54 15.95
N PHE A 10 24.52 -4.86 15.93
CA PHE A 10 23.61 -5.50 14.97
C PHE A 10 22.17 -5.04 15.14
N SER A 11 21.69 -4.91 16.39
CA SER A 11 20.33 -4.41 16.66
C SER A 11 20.16 -2.96 16.24
N ALA A 12 21.16 -2.10 16.45
CA ALA A 12 21.12 -0.71 15.99
C ALA A 12 21.09 -0.63 14.45
N LEU A 13 21.89 -1.43 13.76
CA LEU A 13 21.91 -1.50 12.30
C LEU A 13 20.61 -2.05 11.71
N ALA A 14 19.96 -3.01 12.37
CA ALA A 14 18.69 -3.58 11.91
C ALA A 14 17.55 -2.55 11.91
N VAL A 15 17.47 -1.69 12.93
CA VAL A 15 16.44 -0.66 13.04
C VAL A 15 16.61 0.45 12.00
N VAL A 16 17.85 0.78 11.63
CA VAL A 16 18.14 1.82 10.61
C VAL A 16 17.74 1.38 9.19
N ASN A 17 17.71 0.08 8.90
CA ASN A 17 17.37 -0.44 7.58
C ASN A 17 15.86 -0.62 7.33
N LEU A 18 15.02 -0.47 8.37
CA LEU A 18 13.58 -0.41 8.23
C LEU A 18 13.19 1.02 7.81
N GLY A 19 13.24 1.27 6.51
CA GLY A 19 12.82 2.54 5.92
C GLY A 19 11.41 2.95 6.36
N THR A 20 11.15 4.25 6.42
CA THR A 20 9.82 4.77 6.81
C THR A 20 8.84 4.65 5.64
N PRO A 21 7.57 4.29 5.90
CA PRO A 21 6.58 4.25 4.85
C PRO A 21 6.32 5.65 4.30
N SER A 22 6.23 5.76 2.97
CA SER A 22 6.04 7.02 2.27
C SER A 22 4.77 6.99 1.42
N ALA A 23 4.26 8.17 1.04
CA ALA A 23 3.11 8.26 0.16
C ALA A 23 3.35 7.65 -1.24
N ASP A 24 4.62 7.51 -1.64
CA ASP A 24 4.96 6.90 -2.93
C ASP A 24 4.71 5.38 -2.93
N GLN A 25 4.75 4.73 -1.76
CA GLN A 25 4.44 3.31 -1.62
C GLN A 25 2.96 2.99 -1.88
N VAL A 26 2.06 3.98 -1.82
CA VAL A 26 0.63 3.82 -2.12
C VAL A 26 0.26 4.39 -3.49
N ARG A 27 1.25 4.67 -4.34
CA ARG A 27 1.03 5.12 -5.71
C ARG A 27 0.46 3.99 -6.57
N TYR A 28 -0.36 4.36 -7.56
CA TYR A 28 -1.03 3.42 -8.45
C TYR A 28 -0.65 3.67 -9.91
N ASN A 29 -0.79 2.63 -10.72
CA ASN A 29 -0.64 2.68 -12.16
C ASN A 29 -2.00 2.64 -12.87
N TYR A 30 -2.10 3.38 -13.97
CA TYR A 30 -3.24 3.28 -14.87
C TYR A 30 -3.12 1.98 -15.66
N THR A 31 -4.11 1.12 -15.51
CA THR A 31 -4.22 -0.17 -16.20
C THR A 31 -5.55 -0.23 -16.91
N GLU A 32 -5.59 -0.84 -18.09
CA GLU A 32 -6.81 -1.05 -18.85
C GLU A 32 -7.64 -2.16 -18.21
N LEU A 33 -8.94 -1.91 -18.08
CA LEU A 33 -9.93 -2.88 -17.61
C LEU A 33 -10.59 -3.61 -18.80
N PRO A 34 -11.20 -4.78 -18.57
CA PRO A 34 -11.86 -5.56 -19.64
C PRO A 34 -13.02 -4.83 -20.34
N ASN A 35 -13.57 -3.77 -19.72
CA ASN A 35 -14.60 -2.92 -20.31
C ASN A 35 -14.04 -1.82 -21.22
N GLY A 36 -12.72 -1.76 -21.43
CA GLY A 36 -12.04 -0.74 -22.24
C GLY A 36 -11.81 0.61 -21.54
N GLU A 37 -12.21 0.75 -20.27
CA GLU A 37 -11.89 1.93 -19.46
C GLU A 37 -10.55 1.75 -18.73
N TYR A 38 -9.99 2.85 -18.24
CA TYR A 38 -8.93 2.77 -17.24
C TYR A 38 -9.48 2.41 -15.87
N CYS A 39 -8.63 1.77 -15.07
CA CYS A 39 -8.90 1.44 -13.68
C CYS A 39 -9.41 2.63 -12.84
N TYR A 40 -10.16 2.32 -11.79
CA TYR A 40 -10.74 3.30 -10.89
C TYR A 40 -9.71 3.79 -9.87
N THR A 41 -9.59 5.11 -9.80
CA THR A 41 -8.67 5.79 -8.90
C THR A 41 -9.03 5.56 -7.42
N PRO A 42 -8.04 5.68 -6.51
CA PRO A 42 -8.29 5.49 -5.08
C PRO A 42 -9.39 6.40 -4.55
N ARG A 43 -10.17 5.89 -3.59
CA ARG A 43 -11.36 6.54 -2.99
C ARG A 43 -12.56 6.72 -3.93
N ARG A 44 -12.50 6.22 -5.17
CA ARG A 44 -13.69 6.09 -6.01
C ARG A 44 -14.50 4.87 -5.59
N ARG A 45 -15.84 4.95 -5.68
CA ARG A 45 -16.72 3.80 -5.45
C ARG A 45 -16.45 2.74 -6.52
N CYS A 46 -16.33 1.49 -6.10
CA CYS A 46 -16.10 0.30 -6.92
C CYS A 46 -17.03 -0.82 -6.45
N THR A 47 -17.23 -1.83 -7.29
CA THR A 47 -18.00 -3.05 -6.97
C THR A 47 -17.12 -4.29 -6.90
N SER A 48 -16.00 -4.32 -7.63
CA SER A 48 -15.00 -5.40 -7.58
C SER A 48 -13.60 -4.83 -7.29
N ALA A 49 -12.76 -5.61 -6.62
CA ALA A 49 -11.36 -5.28 -6.38
C ALA A 49 -10.58 -5.08 -7.68
N ASP A 50 -10.90 -5.86 -8.73
CA ASP A 50 -10.23 -5.78 -10.03
C ASP A 50 -10.45 -4.46 -10.76
N GLN A 51 -11.47 -3.69 -10.38
CA GLN A 51 -11.71 -2.36 -10.93
C GLN A 51 -10.75 -1.32 -10.36
N CYS A 52 -10.21 -1.53 -9.16
CA CYS A 52 -9.32 -0.57 -8.52
C CYS A 52 -7.96 -0.56 -9.21
N CYS A 53 -7.39 0.64 -9.39
CA CYS A 53 -6.03 0.75 -9.92
C CYS A 53 -5.02 0.00 -9.06
N ARG A 54 -4.16 -0.77 -9.73
CA ARG A 54 -3.11 -1.55 -9.08
C ARG A 54 -2.00 -0.64 -8.58
N PRO A 55 -1.34 -0.99 -7.47
CA PRO A 55 -0.19 -0.24 -6.99
C PRO A 55 0.94 -0.27 -8.02
N TYR A 56 1.82 0.73 -7.95
CA TYR A 56 3.01 0.78 -8.78
C TYR A 56 3.96 -0.38 -8.45
N ASP A 57 4.15 -0.65 -7.15
CA ASP A 57 4.90 -1.78 -6.64
C ASP A 57 3.94 -2.84 -6.07
N THR A 58 3.80 -3.94 -6.80
CA THR A 58 2.92 -5.07 -6.41
C THR A 58 3.56 -6.03 -5.41
N THR A 59 4.83 -5.85 -5.09
CA THR A 59 5.53 -6.65 -4.07
C THR A 59 5.40 -6.03 -2.68
N ALA A 60 5.34 -4.69 -2.61
CA ALA A 60 5.20 -3.94 -1.37
C ALA A 60 3.75 -3.53 -1.05
N ALA A 61 2.86 -3.48 -2.05
CA ALA A 61 1.49 -3.03 -1.88
C ALA A 61 0.47 -3.90 -2.63
N PHE A 62 -0.80 -3.76 -2.26
CA PHE A 62 -1.92 -4.48 -2.86
C PHE A 62 -3.05 -3.53 -3.26
N HIS A 63 -3.99 -4.04 -4.06
CA HIS A 63 -5.20 -3.32 -4.48
C HIS A 63 -6.43 -3.99 -3.89
N GLY A 64 -7.52 -3.24 -3.72
CA GLY A 64 -8.76 -3.76 -3.19
C GLY A 64 -9.88 -2.74 -3.17
N CYS A 65 -11.11 -3.23 -3.28
CA CYS A 65 -12.31 -2.42 -3.15
C CYS A 65 -12.85 -2.53 -1.73
N GLY A 66 -12.90 -1.41 -1.00
CA GLY A 66 -13.33 -1.42 0.38
C GLY A 66 -13.29 -0.04 1.03
N ARG A 67 -13.60 -0.02 2.32
CA ARG A 67 -13.67 1.21 3.14
C ARG A 67 -12.53 1.20 4.14
N ILE A 68 -11.49 1.99 3.85
CA ILE A 68 -10.32 2.11 4.74
C ILE A 68 -10.40 3.34 5.64
N TRP A 69 -11.19 4.36 5.29
CA TRP A 69 -11.36 5.56 6.11
C TRP A 69 -12.69 5.57 6.87
N PRO A 70 -12.74 6.22 8.04
CA PRO A 70 -14.00 6.43 8.76
C PRO A 70 -15.05 7.22 7.97
N LYS A 71 -14.62 8.13 7.07
CA LYS A 71 -15.52 8.88 6.18
C LYS A 71 -16.29 7.95 5.24
N ASP A 72 -15.58 7.02 4.60
CA ASP A 72 -16.17 6.05 3.67
C ASP A 72 -17.19 5.12 4.34
N LYS A 73 -17.08 4.92 5.66
CA LYS A 73 -18.06 4.15 6.46
C LYS A 73 -19.34 4.94 6.79
N ARG A 74 -19.25 6.27 6.85
CA ARG A 74 -20.38 7.16 7.18
C ARG A 74 -21.25 7.45 5.97
N GLU A 75 -20.64 7.49 4.78
CA GLU A 75 -21.35 7.50 3.50
C GLU A 75 -22.04 6.13 3.33
N LYS A 76 -23.27 6.01 3.83
CA LYS A 76 -24.12 4.83 3.58
C LYS A 76 -24.28 4.65 2.07
N SER A 77 -24.09 3.40 1.65
CA SER A 77 -24.35 2.99 0.26
C SER A 77 -25.82 3.09 -0.08
#